data_AF-A0A957UW74-F1
#
_entry.id   AF-A0A957UW74-F1
#
_cell.length_a   1.000
_cell.length_b   1.000
_cell.length_c   1.000
_cell.angle_alpha   90.00
_cell.angle_beta   90.00
_cell.angle_gamma   90.00
#
_symmetry.space_group_name_H-M   'P 1'
#
loop_
_entity.id
_entity.type
_entity.pdbx_description
1 polymer ?
#
loop_
_entity_poly.entity_id
_entity_poly.type
_entity_poly.pdbx_seq_one_letter_code
_entity_poly.pdbx_strand_id
1 'polypeptide(L)'
;MAEEPRIINTFQQRRQLEEALATLAATHAEAELVDQVRAIADRFSAELLVAAVQRNLGTTSSQVRGGIGHLCALLPPELIVPPLRAVVADRQHAPLQRTTAALILERYLGETVSPALMGDL
;
A
#
# COMPACT_ATOMS: atom_id res chain seq x y z
N MET A 1 8.37 29.62 19.87
CA MET A 1 7.42 28.59 19.40
C MET A 1 8.20 27.69 18.47
N ALA A 2 8.53 26.46 18.89
CA ALA A 2 9.42 25.57 18.16
C ALA A 2 8.62 24.34 17.66
N GLU A 3 8.11 24.43 16.42
CA GLU A 3 7.39 23.34 15.73
C GLU A 3 8.29 22.51 14.79
N GLU A 4 9.58 22.80 14.71
CA GLU A 4 10.51 22.21 13.73
C GLU A 4 10.88 20.72 13.91
N PRO A 5 10.95 20.10 15.11
CA PRO A 5 11.47 18.73 15.21
C PRO A 5 10.48 17.65 14.73
N ARG A 6 9.17 17.93 14.77
CA ARG A 6 8.13 16.93 14.45
C ARG A 6 7.96 16.76 12.93
N ILE A 7 8.01 17.87 12.17
CA ILE A 7 7.87 17.87 10.71
C ILE A 7 9.07 17.18 10.03
N ILE A 8 10.29 17.44 10.50
CA ILE A 8 11.51 16.84 9.95
C ILE A 8 11.48 15.31 10.14
N ASN A 9 11.04 14.84 11.31
CA ASN A 9 10.94 13.42 11.61
C ASN A 9 9.94 12.71 10.68
N THR A 10 8.77 13.30 10.43
CA THR A 10 7.76 12.73 9.53
C THR A 10 8.23 12.68 8.06
N PHE A 11 9.00 13.66 7.58
CA PHE A 11 9.57 13.59 6.24
C PHE A 11 10.61 12.48 6.12
N GLN A 12 11.52 12.38 7.10
CA GLN A 12 12.54 11.34 7.13
C GLN A 12 11.91 9.93 7.21
N GLN A 13 10.89 9.73 8.04
CA GLN A 13 10.17 8.46 8.13
C GLN A 13 9.49 8.08 6.83
N ARG A 14 8.83 9.03 6.14
CA ARG A 14 8.24 8.77 4.82
C ARG A 14 9.29 8.33 3.81
N ARG A 15 10.44 9.02 3.76
CA ARG A 15 11.53 8.66 2.86
C ARG A 15 12.08 7.26 3.16
N GLN A 16 12.32 6.94 4.43
CA GLN A 16 12.79 5.62 4.83
C GLN A 16 11.79 4.51 4.49
N LEU A 17 10.49 4.81 4.59
CA LEU A 17 9.44 3.88 4.19
C LEU A 17 9.44 3.64 2.67
N GLU A 18 9.53 4.70 1.85
CA GLU A 18 9.61 4.53 0.40
C GLU A 18 10.86 3.76 -0.03
N GLU A 19 12.01 4.02 0.61
CA GLU A 19 13.24 3.27 0.38
C GLU A 19 13.05 1.78 0.73
N ALA A 20 12.41 1.46 1.86
CA ALA A 20 12.12 0.09 2.26
C ALA A 20 11.10 -0.62 1.33
N LEU A 21 10.09 0.10 0.83
CA LEU A 21 9.16 -0.47 -0.15
C LEU A 21 9.84 -0.73 -1.50
N ALA A 22 10.79 0.14 -1.89
CA ALA A 22 11.55 -0.05 -3.11
C ALA A 22 12.46 -1.29 -3.05
N THR A 23 12.98 -1.67 -1.87
CA THR A 23 13.81 -2.88 -1.74
C THR A 23 13.03 -4.16 -2.00
N LEU A 24 11.70 -4.16 -1.84
CA LEU A 24 10.86 -5.32 -2.14
C LEU A 24 11.00 -5.76 -3.60
N ALA A 25 11.31 -4.84 -4.52
CA ALA A 25 11.53 -5.14 -5.93
C ALA A 25 12.71 -6.10 -6.18
N ALA A 26 13.67 -6.18 -5.25
CA ALA A 26 14.84 -7.03 -5.35
C ALA A 26 14.63 -8.43 -4.74
N THR A 27 13.45 -8.72 -4.17
CA THR A 27 13.16 -10.04 -3.61
C THR A 27 12.90 -11.06 -4.73
N HIS A 28 13.45 -12.25 -4.56
CA HIS A 28 13.34 -13.34 -5.54
C HIS A 28 12.53 -14.54 -5.05
N ALA A 29 12.25 -14.60 -3.74
CA ALA A 29 11.43 -15.64 -3.12
C ALA A 29 10.25 -15.04 -2.36
N GLU A 30 9.11 -15.73 -2.38
CA GLU A 30 7.90 -15.28 -1.70
C GLU A 30 8.09 -15.20 -0.16
N ALA A 31 8.80 -16.16 0.44
CA ALA A 31 9.10 -16.13 1.86
C ALA A 31 9.91 -14.88 2.26
N GLU A 32 10.91 -14.52 1.45
CA GLU A 32 11.72 -13.32 1.67
C GLU A 32 10.88 -12.04 1.56
N LEU A 33 9.98 -11.98 0.58
CA LEU A 33 9.05 -10.86 0.42
C LEU A 33 8.17 -10.69 1.66
N VAL A 34 7.58 -11.78 2.16
CA VAL A 34 6.71 -11.76 3.35
C VAL A 34 7.49 -11.33 4.60
N ASP A 35 8.71 -11.83 4.78
CA ASP A 35 9.54 -11.46 5.92
C ASP A 35 9.95 -9.98 5.89
N GLN A 36 10.33 -9.45 4.72
CA GLN A 36 10.62 -8.02 4.58
C GLN A 36 9.38 -7.16 4.84
N VAL A 37 8.21 -7.57 4.35
CA VAL A 37 6.95 -6.86 4.60
C VAL A 37 6.61 -6.81 6.09
N ARG A 38 6.80 -7.91 6.83
CA ARG A 38 6.61 -7.94 8.29
C ARG A 38 7.55 -6.96 8.99
N ALA A 39 8.84 -6.95 8.61
CA ALA A 39 9.81 -6.02 9.17
C ALA A 39 9.46 -4.55 8.88
N ILE A 40 8.86 -4.25 7.72
CA ILE A 40 8.33 -2.92 7.41
C ILE A 40 7.13 -2.59 8.30
N ALA A 41 6.16 -3.51 8.43
CA ALA A 41 4.97 -3.31 9.24
C ALA A 41 5.30 -3.07 10.72
N ASP A 42 6.31 -3.75 11.27
CA ASP A 42 6.75 -3.58 12.67
C ASP A 42 7.48 -2.24 12.91
N ARG A 43 8.03 -1.62 11.86
CA ARG A 43 8.88 -0.42 11.97
C ARG A 43 8.11 0.89 11.83
N PHE A 44 7.03 0.92 11.06
CA PHE A 44 6.30 2.15 10.72
C PHE A 44 4.87 2.13 11.25
N SER A 45 4.30 3.30 11.53
CA SER A 45 2.91 3.37 12.00
C SER A 45 1.93 2.97 10.90
N ALA A 46 0.77 2.44 11.28
CA ALA A 46 -0.26 2.03 10.34
C ALA A 46 -0.70 3.18 9.42
N GLU A 47 -0.77 4.42 9.93
CA GLU A 47 -1.15 5.59 9.15
C GLU A 47 -0.12 5.93 8.07
N LEU A 48 1.18 5.82 8.39
CA LEU A 48 2.25 6.01 7.41
C LEU A 48 2.22 4.93 6.33
N LEU A 49 1.95 3.68 6.74
CA LEU A 49 1.83 2.54 5.84
C LEU A 49 0.64 2.70 4.89
N VAL A 50 -0.55 3.05 5.39
CA VAL A 50 -1.74 3.32 4.55
C VAL A 50 -1.45 4.39 3.51
N ALA A 51 -0.81 5.50 3.92
CA ALA A 51 -0.46 6.57 2.99
C ALA A 51 0.55 6.09 1.92
N ALA A 52 1.50 5.23 2.29
CA ALA A 52 2.47 4.68 1.34
C ALA A 52 1.86 3.67 0.36
N VAL A 53 0.90 2.86 0.84
CA VAL A 53 0.11 1.98 -0.03
C VAL A 53 -0.55 2.80 -1.12
N GLN A 54 -1.30 3.85 -0.77
CA GLN A 54 -2.02 4.69 -1.75
C GLN A 54 -1.10 5.28 -2.81
N ARG A 55 0.11 5.73 -2.42
CA ARG A 55 1.10 6.28 -3.37
C ARG A 55 1.65 5.21 -4.33
N ASN A 56 1.75 3.96 -3.89
CA ASN A 56 2.39 2.89 -4.65
C ASN A 56 1.41 1.96 -5.39
N LEU A 57 0.10 2.21 -5.35
CA LEU A 57 -0.90 1.44 -6.12
C LEU A 57 -0.65 1.45 -7.63
N GLY A 58 0.06 2.47 -8.13
CA GLY A 58 0.43 2.59 -9.55
C GLY A 58 1.73 1.88 -9.94
N THR A 59 2.33 1.09 -9.04
CA THR A 59 3.60 0.42 -9.32
C THR A 59 3.50 -0.58 -10.47
N THR A 60 4.49 -0.55 -11.38
CA THR A 60 4.63 -1.54 -12.45
C THR A 60 5.33 -2.82 -11.98
N SER A 61 6.02 -2.79 -10.83
CA SER A 61 6.70 -3.95 -10.27
C SER A 61 5.71 -4.92 -9.64
N SER A 62 5.65 -6.15 -10.15
CA SER A 62 4.84 -7.23 -9.57
C SER A 62 5.24 -7.56 -8.15
N GLN A 63 6.53 -7.52 -7.82
CA GLN A 63 7.07 -7.80 -6.50
C GLN A 63 6.61 -6.74 -5.51
N VAL A 64 6.75 -5.44 -5.86
CA VAL A 64 6.26 -4.35 -5.01
C VAL A 64 4.75 -4.44 -4.83
N ARG A 65 4.00 -4.71 -5.91
CA ARG A 65 2.54 -4.90 -5.82
C ARG A 65 2.16 -6.07 -4.89
N GLY A 66 2.84 -7.21 -5.00
CA GLY A 66 2.61 -8.36 -4.12
C GLY A 66 2.95 -8.03 -2.66
N GLY A 67 4.06 -7.34 -2.43
CA GLY A 67 4.48 -6.88 -1.11
C GLY A 67 3.49 -5.90 -0.48
N ILE A 68 2.96 -4.96 -1.26
CA ILE A 68 1.88 -4.06 -0.83
C ILE A 68 0.62 -4.86 -0.44
N GLY A 69 0.27 -5.89 -1.20
CA GLY A 69 -0.85 -6.77 -0.84
C GLY A 69 -0.64 -7.44 0.53
N HIS A 70 0.53 -8.05 0.75
CA HIS A 70 0.87 -8.64 2.04
C HIS A 70 0.90 -7.60 3.17
N LEU A 71 1.38 -6.38 2.89
CA LEU A 71 1.41 -5.29 3.86
C LEU A 71 -0.02 -4.91 4.28
N CYS A 72 -0.95 -4.78 3.31
CA CYS A 72 -2.35 -4.49 3.60
C CYS A 72 -2.99 -5.53 4.52
N ALA A 73 -2.64 -6.81 4.35
CA ALA A 73 -3.16 -7.90 5.19
C ALA A 73 -2.66 -7.85 6.66
N LEU A 74 -1.62 -7.06 6.95
CA LEU A 74 -1.11 -6.83 8.30
C LEU A 74 -1.69 -5.57 8.96
N LEU A 75 -2.40 -4.73 8.20
CA LEU A 75 -2.97 -3.48 8.69
C LEU A 75 -4.38 -3.68 9.27
N PRO A 76 -4.79 -2.84 10.25
CA PRO A 76 -6.17 -2.84 10.73
C PRO A 76 -7.15 -2.60 9.56
N PRO A 77 -8.15 -3.49 9.34
CA PRO A 77 -9.07 -3.38 8.22
C PRO A 77 -9.79 -2.03 8.14
N GLU A 78 -10.17 -1.46 9.28
CA GLU A 78 -10.82 -0.16 9.40
C GLU A 78 -9.96 1.01 8.89
N LEU A 79 -8.64 0.84 8.84
CA LEU A 79 -7.72 1.85 8.31
C LEU A 79 -7.46 1.68 6.81
N ILE A 80 -7.38 0.45 6.31
CA ILE A 80 -6.93 0.18 4.93
C ILE A 80 -8.08 -0.06 3.93
N VAL A 81 -9.21 -0.66 4.36
CA VAL A 81 -10.32 -0.98 3.45
C VAL A 81 -10.99 0.29 2.90
N PRO A 82 -11.38 1.29 3.71
CA PRO A 82 -12.02 2.50 3.19
C PRO A 82 -11.20 3.26 2.13
N PRO A 83 -9.90 3.56 2.32
CA PRO A 83 -9.12 4.25 1.30
C PRO A 83 -8.93 3.43 0.02
N LEU A 84 -8.81 2.09 0.09
CA LEU A 84 -8.73 1.26 -1.12
C LEU A 84 -10.05 1.27 -1.90
N ARG A 85 -11.19 1.19 -1.20
CA ARG A 85 -12.52 1.31 -1.85
C ARG A 85 -12.70 2.68 -2.51
N ALA A 86 -12.23 3.75 -1.87
CA ALA A 86 -12.25 5.08 -2.45
C ALA A 86 -11.42 5.14 -3.74
N VAL A 87 -10.22 4.52 -3.76
CA VAL A 87 -9.40 4.46 -4.98
C VAL A 87 -10.11 3.72 -6.11
N VAL A 88 -10.72 2.56 -5.83
CA VAL A 88 -11.45 1.78 -6.84
C VAL A 88 -12.60 2.59 -7.46
N ALA A 89 -13.36 3.30 -6.64
CA ALA A 89 -14.56 4.02 -7.05
C ALA A 89 -14.26 5.34 -7.78
N ASP A 90 -13.09 5.93 -7.58
CA ASP A 90 -12.74 7.22 -8.18
C ASP A 90 -12.10 7.06 -9.56
N ARG A 91 -12.85 7.45 -10.59
CA ARG A 91 -12.42 7.42 -12.00
C ARG A 91 -11.31 8.40 -12.34
N GLN A 92 -10.97 9.33 -11.44
CA GLN A 92 -9.83 10.22 -11.61
C GLN A 92 -8.49 9.51 -11.38
N HIS A 93 -8.49 8.36 -10.69
CA HIS A 93 -7.30 7.52 -10.57
C HIS A 93 -7.00 6.77 -11.86
N ALA A 94 -5.71 6.52 -12.10
CA ALA A 94 -5.28 5.77 -13.27
C ALA A 94 -5.81 4.32 -13.22
N PRO A 95 -6.11 3.69 -14.38
CA PRO A 95 -6.62 2.32 -14.44
C PRO A 95 -5.79 1.31 -13.61
N LEU A 96 -4.47 1.39 -13.68
CA LEU A 96 -3.58 0.51 -12.93
C LEU A 96 -3.74 0.66 -11.40
N GLN A 97 -3.97 1.88 -10.89
CA GLN A 97 -4.20 2.12 -9.46
C GLN A 97 -5.51 1.50 -9.00
N ARG A 98 -6.59 1.71 -9.78
CA ARG A 98 -7.92 1.15 -9.51
C ARG A 98 -7.89 -0.38 -9.52
N THR A 99 -7.27 -0.97 -10.55
CA THR A 99 -7.10 -2.43 -10.66
C THR A 99 -6.26 -3.01 -9.53
N THR A 100 -5.17 -2.34 -9.15
CA THR A 100 -4.33 -2.82 -8.05
C THR A 100 -5.08 -2.74 -6.72
N ALA A 101 -5.82 -1.66 -6.45
CA ALA A 101 -6.63 -1.54 -5.24
C ALA A 101 -7.73 -2.61 -5.17
N ALA A 102 -8.42 -2.87 -6.29
CA ALA A 102 -9.44 -3.91 -6.37
C ALA A 102 -8.86 -5.31 -6.11
N LEU A 103 -7.71 -5.61 -6.73
CA LEU A 103 -7.00 -6.87 -6.51
C LEU A 103 -6.58 -7.04 -5.05
N ILE A 104 -6.11 -5.98 -4.39
CA ILE A 104 -5.74 -6.03 -2.97
C ILE A 104 -6.96 -6.32 -2.10
N LEU A 105 -8.07 -5.61 -2.32
CA LEU A 105 -9.32 -5.83 -1.60
C LEU A 105 -9.77 -7.29 -1.71
N GLU A 106 -9.84 -7.83 -2.93
CA GLU A 106 -10.36 -9.19 -3.15
C GLU A 106 -9.39 -10.28 -2.71
N ARG A 107 -8.12 -10.18 -3.09
CA ARG A 107 -7.15 -11.27 -2.90
C ARG A 107 -6.53 -11.29 -1.50
N TYR A 108 -6.30 -10.12 -0.91
CA TYR A 108 -5.55 -10.02 0.34
C TYR A 108 -6.44 -9.70 1.54
N LEU A 109 -7.54 -8.97 1.33
CA LEU A 109 -8.44 -8.56 2.41
C LEU A 109 -9.76 -9.33 2.45
N GLY A 110 -10.05 -10.15 1.42
CA GLY A 110 -11.30 -10.91 1.34
C GLY A 110 -12.54 -10.04 1.10
N GLU A 111 -12.35 -8.80 0.65
CA GLU A 111 -13.40 -7.83 0.38
C GLU A 111 -13.92 -8.00 -1.06
N THR A 112 -15.24 -7.97 -1.26
CA THR A 112 -15.81 -8.04 -2.61
C THR A 112 -15.85 -6.67 -3.26
N VAL A 113 -15.36 -6.57 -4.50
CA VAL A 113 -15.47 -5.35 -5.31
C VAL A 113 -16.57 -5.54 -6.36
N SER A 114 -17.46 -4.55 -6.49
CA SER A 114 -18.51 -4.61 -7.50
C SER A 114 -17.90 -4.51 -8.92
N PRO A 115 -18.20 -5.44 -9.85
CA PRO A 115 -17.71 -5.37 -11.22
C PRO A 115 -18.11 -4.07 -11.95
N ALA A 116 -19.24 -3.46 -11.56
CA ALA A 116 -19.71 -2.21 -12.14
C ALA A 116 -18.76 -1.02 -11.88
N LEU A 117 -17.96 -1.08 -10.81
CA LEU A 117 -16.94 -0.08 -10.50
C LEU A 117 -15.69 -0.20 -11.37
N MET A 118 -15.56 -1.28 -12.15
CA MET A 118 -14.38 -1.57 -12.98
C MET A 118 -14.73 -1.66 -14.47
N GLY A 119 -16.01 -1.51 -14.84
CA GLY A 119 -16.49 -1.71 -16.21
C GLY A 119 -16.06 -0.64 -17.22
N ASP A 120 -15.45 0.44 -16.76
CA ASP A 120 -14.94 1.57 -17.57
C ASP A 120 -13.42 1.54 -17.80
N LEU A 121 -12.74 0.46 -17.37
CA LEU A 121 -11.29 0.28 -17.50
C LEU A 121 -10.83 -0.28 -18.84
#